data_AF-A0A7X8E7X6-F1
#
_entry.id   AF-A0A7X8E7X6-F1
#
_cell.length_a   1.000
_cell.length_b   1.000
_cell.length_c   1.000
_cell.angle_alpha   90.00
_cell.angle_beta   90.00
_cell.angle_gamma   90.00
#
_symmetry.space_group_name_H-M   'P 1'
#
loop_
_entity.id
_entity.type
_entity.pdbx_description
1 polymer ?
#
loop_
_entity_poly.entity_id
_entity_poly.type
_entity_poly.pdbx_seq_one_letter_code
_entity_poly.pdbx_strand_id
1 'polypeptide(L)'
;MRLELGQVLIKDVQFGEDTKIDNGVLYVNKEELIALIKEDEHLEEVDVDIARPGESVRITPVKDVVEPRVKVEGPGGVFPGILSKVDVVGSGKTNVLKGCAVMTTGKIVGFQEGIVDMTGPGADYSPFSKTVNLVLTCEPVEGLKQHDHEKAVRFAGFKAAAYVAEAAKELTPDTVEVYEIDTLLEGVKKYPELPKVGYVQMLQTQGLLHDTYVYGVDAKEIVPTIMYPTETMDGAIVSGNCVSACDKNTTYHQMNNPVIQDLLAVHGKELNFVGVIITNENVYLADKERSSNWTAKLAEYLGLDAVIISQEGFGNPDTDLIMNCKKIEQKGIKTVIITDEYAGRDGASQPLADADPLANAVVTGGNANEVIELPAMDKVIGHTEFIDIIAGGFDGSLHEDGSITVELQAITGATNEIGFNKMSARGF
;
A
#
# COMPACT_ATOMS: atom_id res chain seq x y z
N MET A 1 10.84 -9.92 18.34
CA MET A 1 10.43 -8.50 18.33
C MET A 1 9.07 -8.36 19.00
N ARG A 2 8.80 -7.22 19.64
CA ARG A 2 7.50 -6.93 20.24
C ARG A 2 7.08 -5.48 19.94
N LEU A 3 5.96 -5.32 19.23
CA LEU A 3 5.39 -4.03 18.86
C LEU A 3 3.99 -3.90 19.47
N GLU A 4 3.72 -2.77 20.12
CA GLU A 4 2.37 -2.36 20.48
C GLU A 4 1.89 -1.29 19.49
N LEU A 5 0.80 -1.58 18.79
CA LEU A 5 0.09 -0.62 17.96
C LEU A 5 -1.09 -0.07 18.75
N GLY A 6 -0.94 1.18 19.22
CA GLY A 6 -2.00 1.93 19.87
C GLY A 6 -2.90 2.58 18.83
N GLN A 7 -4.17 2.22 18.78
CA GLN A 7 -5.14 2.84 17.87
C GLN A 7 -5.84 3.99 18.58
N VAL A 8 -5.64 5.21 18.09
CA VAL A 8 -6.43 6.39 18.45
C VAL A 8 -7.52 6.54 17.40
N LEU A 9 -8.78 6.37 17.78
CA LEU A 9 -9.91 6.33 16.85
C LEU A 9 -10.30 7.76 16.42
N ILE A 10 -10.14 8.04 15.13
CA ILE A 10 -10.55 9.28 14.49
C ILE A 10 -11.90 9.06 13.79
N LYS A 11 -12.91 9.81 14.22
CA LYS A 11 -14.27 9.81 13.69
C LYS A 11 -14.49 10.91 12.65
N ASP A 12 -13.72 11.99 12.75
CA ASP A 12 -13.80 13.14 11.86
C ASP A 12 -12.47 13.92 11.85
N VAL A 13 -12.25 14.68 10.78
CA VAL A 13 -11.14 15.62 10.61
C VAL A 13 -11.73 16.99 10.30
N GLN A 14 -11.20 18.03 10.95
CA GLN A 14 -11.66 19.41 10.76
C GLN A 14 -10.47 20.36 10.71
N PHE A 15 -10.61 21.48 9.99
CA PHE A 15 -9.64 22.57 10.13
C PHE A 15 -9.91 23.35 11.41
N GLY A 16 -8.84 23.79 12.07
CA GLY A 16 -8.90 24.57 13.31
C GLY A 16 -7.65 25.41 13.53
N GLU A 17 -7.64 26.20 14.60
CA GLU A 17 -6.51 27.08 14.94
C GLU A 17 -5.26 26.29 15.38
N ASP A 18 -5.43 25.09 15.94
CA ASP A 18 -4.34 24.24 16.43
C ASP A 18 -4.53 22.80 15.95
N THR A 19 -3.42 22.11 15.66
CA THR A 19 -3.44 20.67 15.42
C THR A 19 -3.53 19.91 16.73
N LYS A 20 -4.65 19.22 16.95
CA LYS A 20 -4.93 18.46 18.18
C LYS A 20 -6.02 17.43 17.96
N ILE A 21 -6.13 16.47 18.87
CA ILE A 21 -7.24 15.51 18.88
C ILE A 21 -8.12 15.79 20.10
N ASP A 22 -9.41 15.95 19.87
CA ASP A 22 -10.41 16.11 20.94
C ASP A 22 -11.67 15.29 20.62
N ASN A 23 -12.09 14.46 21.57
CA ASN A 23 -13.30 13.61 21.46
C ASN A 23 -13.40 12.77 20.16
N GLY A 24 -12.26 12.33 19.63
CA GLY A 24 -12.18 11.55 18.39
C GLY A 24 -12.24 12.41 17.11
N VAL A 25 -12.12 13.73 17.21
CA VAL A 25 -11.97 14.64 16.06
C VAL A 25 -10.52 15.10 15.99
N LEU A 26 -9.87 14.91 14.84
CA LEU A 26 -8.56 15.48 14.53
C LEU A 26 -8.77 16.90 13.98
N TYR A 27 -8.45 17.90 14.77
CA TYR A 27 -8.31 19.27 14.30
C TYR A 27 -6.94 19.45 13.68
N VAL A 28 -6.87 20.07 12.50
CA VAL A 28 -5.63 20.34 11.76
C VAL A 28 -5.51 21.84 11.51
N ASN A 29 -4.37 22.42 11.90
CA ASN A 29 -4.00 23.76 11.47
C ASN A 29 -3.57 23.70 9.99
N LYS A 30 -4.42 24.24 9.11
CA LYS A 30 -4.21 24.19 7.66
C LYS A 30 -2.98 24.99 7.25
N GLU A 31 -2.82 26.18 7.80
CA GLU A 31 -1.74 27.11 7.47
C GLU A 31 -0.37 26.58 7.88
N GLU A 32 -0.25 25.98 9.08
CA GLU A 32 0.97 25.35 9.57
C GLU A 32 1.35 24.14 8.72
N LEU A 33 0.37 23.30 8.37
CA LEU A 33 0.61 22.16 7.50
C LEU A 33 1.09 22.62 6.11
N ILE A 34 0.41 23.58 5.48
CA ILE A 34 0.84 24.13 4.19
C ILE A 34 2.26 24.70 4.30
N ALA A 35 2.57 25.46 5.35
CA ALA A 35 3.89 26.03 5.55
C ALA A 35 4.98 24.95 5.66
N LEU A 36 4.73 23.87 6.42
CA LEU A 36 5.65 22.74 6.55
C LEU A 36 5.92 22.04 5.21
N ILE A 37 4.88 21.84 4.40
CA ILE A 37 5.05 21.19 3.09
C ILE A 37 5.79 22.12 2.12
N LYS A 38 5.50 23.42 2.12
CA LYS A 38 6.17 24.44 1.29
C LYS A 38 7.62 24.74 1.69
N GLU A 39 8.16 24.09 2.71
CA GLU A 39 9.61 24.07 2.93
C GLU A 39 10.36 23.35 1.80
N ASP A 40 9.68 22.49 1.03
CA ASP A 40 10.23 21.90 -0.19
C ASP A 40 10.11 22.89 -1.36
N GLU A 41 11.25 23.42 -1.81
CA GLU A 41 11.33 24.43 -2.88
C GLU A 41 10.86 23.93 -4.26
N HIS A 42 10.66 22.62 -4.41
CA HIS A 42 10.14 22.03 -5.65
C HIS A 42 8.63 22.20 -5.80
N LEU A 43 7.90 22.61 -4.75
CA LEU A 43 6.46 22.79 -4.76
C LEU A 43 6.10 24.28 -4.80
N GLU A 44 5.46 24.70 -5.90
CA GLU A 44 5.01 26.08 -6.08
C GLU A 44 3.76 26.37 -5.26
N GLU A 45 2.78 25.48 -5.31
CA GLU A 45 1.51 25.58 -4.59
C GLU A 45 1.21 24.29 -3.83
N VAL A 46 0.64 24.45 -2.64
CA VAL A 46 0.13 23.36 -1.81
C VAL A 46 -1.19 23.82 -1.23
N ASP A 47 -2.24 23.03 -1.47
CA ASP A 47 -3.52 23.19 -0.79
C ASP A 47 -3.87 21.90 -0.02
N VAL A 48 -4.75 22.05 0.97
CA VAL A 48 -5.20 20.96 1.81
C VAL A 48 -6.72 20.98 1.91
N ASP A 49 -7.33 19.85 1.61
CA ASP A 49 -8.76 19.60 1.69
C ASP A 49 -9.09 18.43 2.61
N ILE A 50 -10.36 18.34 2.99
CA ILE A 50 -10.90 17.19 3.73
C ILE A 50 -12.02 16.58 2.91
N ALA A 51 -12.03 15.26 2.81
CA ALA A 51 -13.07 14.47 2.15
C ALA A 51 -13.54 13.36 3.10
N ARG A 52 -14.85 13.28 3.35
CA ARG A 52 -15.44 12.33 4.31
C ARG A 52 -16.23 11.22 3.61
N PRO A 53 -16.34 10.03 4.23
CA PRO A 53 -17.21 8.97 3.74
C PRO A 53 -18.63 9.45 3.49
N GLY A 54 -19.16 9.19 2.29
CA GLY A 54 -20.51 9.55 1.87
C GLY A 54 -20.69 10.96 1.30
N GLU A 55 -19.69 11.84 1.37
CA GLU A 55 -19.74 13.15 0.70
C GLU A 55 -19.66 12.98 -0.83
N SER A 56 -20.31 13.88 -1.59
CA SER A 56 -20.19 13.93 -3.05
C SER A 56 -18.85 14.58 -3.45
N VAL A 57 -17.77 13.82 -3.24
CA VAL A 57 -16.38 14.24 -3.47
C VAL A 57 -15.64 13.18 -4.27
N ARG A 58 -14.94 13.61 -5.32
CA ARG A 58 -13.95 12.83 -6.07
C ARG A 58 -12.54 13.34 -5.79
N ILE A 59 -11.60 12.43 -5.60
CA ILE A 59 -10.17 12.74 -5.49
C ILE A 59 -9.46 12.06 -6.66
N THR A 60 -8.73 12.82 -7.47
CA THR A 60 -7.98 12.30 -8.62
C THR A 60 -6.93 13.31 -9.10
N PRO A 61 -5.77 12.89 -9.61
CA PRO A 61 -5.19 11.55 -9.49
C PRO A 61 -4.60 11.31 -8.08
N VAL A 62 -4.98 10.21 -7.43
CA VAL A 62 -4.44 9.83 -6.12
C VAL A 62 -3.08 9.16 -6.29
N LYS A 63 -2.03 9.80 -5.73
CA LYS A 63 -0.64 9.35 -5.83
C LYS A 63 -0.24 8.35 -4.75
N ASP A 64 -0.54 8.63 -3.49
CA ASP A 64 -0.34 7.70 -2.39
C ASP A 64 -1.38 7.94 -1.30
N VAL A 65 -1.59 6.93 -0.47
CA VAL A 65 -2.43 7.01 0.72
C VAL A 65 -1.60 6.53 1.90
N VAL A 66 -1.62 7.29 3.00
CA VAL A 66 -0.75 7.07 4.16
C VAL A 66 -1.60 7.09 5.43
N GLU A 67 -1.49 6.06 6.28
CA GLU A 67 -2.10 6.08 7.61
C GLU A 67 -1.20 6.86 8.58
N PRO A 68 -1.67 7.96 9.19
CA PRO A 68 -0.86 8.72 10.14
C PRO A 68 -0.51 7.88 11.36
N ARG A 69 0.77 7.92 11.73
CA ARG A 69 1.32 7.19 12.87
C ARG A 69 2.50 7.92 13.49
N VAL A 70 2.74 7.70 14.78
CA VAL A 70 3.80 8.32 15.56
C VAL A 70 4.47 7.30 16.48
N LYS A 71 5.79 7.34 16.54
CA LYS A 71 6.58 6.51 17.45
C LYS A 71 6.53 7.11 18.86
N VAL A 72 6.04 6.33 19.84
CA VAL A 72 5.93 6.75 21.24
C VAL A 72 7.12 6.24 22.06
N GLU A 73 7.49 4.97 21.85
CA GLU A 73 8.56 4.31 22.61
C GLU A 73 9.28 3.30 21.71
N GLY A 74 10.59 3.14 21.89
CA GLY A 74 11.42 2.17 21.15
C GLY A 74 12.37 2.82 20.15
N PRO A 75 13.12 2.01 19.39
CA PRO A 75 14.10 2.49 18.41
C PRO A 75 13.43 3.09 17.17
N GLY A 76 14.19 3.91 16.44
CA GLY A 76 13.76 4.53 15.19
C GLY A 76 12.60 5.54 15.31
N GLY A 77 11.97 5.77 14.17
CA GLY A 77 10.78 6.60 14.02
C GLY A 77 10.00 6.14 12.80
N VAL A 78 8.96 6.88 12.43
CA VAL A 78 8.14 6.53 11.27
C VAL A 78 8.90 6.85 9.97
N PHE A 79 8.72 6.00 8.94
CA PHE A 79 9.42 6.08 7.65
C PHE A 79 10.96 6.19 7.80
N PRO A 80 11.61 5.18 8.41
CA PRO A 80 13.05 5.19 8.68
C PRO A 80 13.86 5.30 7.40
N GLY A 81 14.86 6.20 7.42
CA GLY A 81 15.68 6.51 6.24
C GLY A 81 15.04 7.47 5.24
N ILE A 82 13.80 7.91 5.49
CA ILE A 82 13.08 8.88 4.66
C ILE A 82 12.80 10.15 5.46
N LEU A 83 12.01 10.04 6.53
CA LEU A 83 11.74 11.16 7.45
C LEU A 83 12.53 11.04 8.74
N SER A 84 12.51 9.85 9.35
CA SER A 84 13.30 9.58 10.55
C SER A 84 14.69 9.07 10.19
N LYS A 85 15.62 9.13 11.16
CA LYS A 85 16.97 8.58 10.98
C LYS A 85 16.90 7.09 10.66
N VAL A 86 17.88 6.60 9.91
CA VAL A 86 18.02 5.18 9.62
C VAL A 86 18.25 4.41 10.92
N ASP A 87 17.29 3.57 11.27
CA ASP A 87 17.33 2.64 12.40
C ASP A 87 16.31 1.51 12.13
N VAL A 88 16.43 0.39 12.83
CA VAL A 88 15.50 -0.75 12.69
C VAL A 88 14.23 -0.45 13.50
N VAL A 89 13.06 -0.59 12.86
CA VAL A 89 11.74 -0.33 13.45
C VAL A 89 11.03 -1.64 13.78
N GLY A 90 9.75 -1.60 14.18
CA GLY A 90 8.96 -2.82 14.43
C GLY A 90 9.10 -3.38 15.85
N SER A 91 9.55 -2.57 16.82
CA SER A 91 9.50 -2.88 18.25
C SER A 91 9.23 -1.63 19.09
N GLY A 92 8.64 -1.79 20.27
CA GLY A 92 8.25 -0.67 21.14
C GLY A 92 6.77 -0.33 20.98
N LYS A 93 6.42 0.95 21.02
CA LYS A 93 5.04 1.45 20.94
C LYS A 93 4.89 2.49 19.84
N THR A 94 3.91 2.30 18.98
CA THR A 94 3.56 3.23 17.90
C THR A 94 2.07 3.50 17.96
N ASN A 95 1.68 4.78 18.01
CA ASN A 95 0.29 5.18 17.95
C ASN A 95 -0.12 5.45 16.50
N VAL A 96 -1.34 5.09 16.13
CA VAL A 96 -1.91 5.20 14.79
C VAL A 96 -3.25 5.94 14.86
N LEU A 97 -3.48 6.86 13.93
CA LEU A 97 -4.75 7.58 13.81
C LEU A 97 -5.76 6.76 13.00
N LYS A 98 -6.43 5.81 13.64
CA LYS A 98 -7.29 4.85 12.94
C LYS A 98 -8.59 5.51 12.46
N GLY A 99 -8.93 5.32 11.19
CA GLY A 99 -10.11 5.94 10.55
C GLY A 99 -9.78 7.22 9.77
N CYS A 100 -8.53 7.67 9.81
CA CYS A 100 -8.02 8.81 9.04
C CYS A 100 -6.93 8.34 8.05
N ALA A 101 -6.86 8.99 6.89
CA ALA A 101 -5.74 8.83 5.97
C ALA A 101 -5.29 10.17 5.40
N VAL A 102 -4.02 10.25 5.03
CA VAL A 102 -3.45 11.36 4.28
C VAL A 102 -3.27 10.93 2.84
N MET A 103 -3.78 11.71 1.89
CA MET A 103 -3.68 11.45 0.46
C MET A 103 -2.92 12.56 -0.24
N THR A 104 -2.13 12.20 -1.25
CA THR A 104 -1.50 13.17 -2.14
C THR A 104 -2.15 13.11 -3.53
N THR A 105 -2.41 14.28 -4.08
CA THR A 105 -2.91 14.54 -5.44
C THR A 105 -2.25 15.82 -5.97
N GLY A 106 -2.67 16.28 -7.14
CA GLY A 106 -2.10 17.42 -7.84
C GLY A 106 -1.69 17.01 -9.24
N LYS A 107 -0.88 17.83 -9.90
CA LYS A 107 -0.36 17.46 -11.22
C LYS A 107 0.58 16.27 -11.03
N ILE A 108 0.32 15.14 -11.66
CA ILE A 108 1.16 13.94 -11.53
C ILE A 108 1.77 13.59 -12.89
N VAL A 109 2.98 13.02 -12.86
CA VAL A 109 3.77 12.77 -14.09
C VAL A 109 3.33 11.49 -14.81
N GLY A 110 2.74 10.53 -14.07
CA GLY A 110 2.36 9.22 -14.58
C GLY A 110 0.85 9.04 -14.79
N PHE A 111 0.50 8.25 -15.79
CA PHE A 111 -0.87 7.85 -16.13
C PHE A 111 -1.36 6.62 -15.35
N GLN A 112 -0.69 6.21 -14.29
CA GLN A 112 -1.06 4.98 -13.56
C GLN A 112 -1.70 5.28 -12.19
N GLU A 113 -1.90 6.55 -11.86
CA GLU A 113 -2.58 6.94 -10.62
C GLU A 113 -4.11 6.80 -10.72
N GLY A 114 -4.80 6.92 -9.59
CA GLY A 114 -6.20 6.48 -9.48
C GLY A 114 -7.21 7.51 -9.03
N ILE A 115 -8.45 7.04 -8.96
CA ILE A 115 -9.62 7.77 -8.51
C ILE A 115 -10.08 7.19 -7.16
N VAL A 116 -10.43 8.08 -6.24
CA VAL A 116 -11.21 7.75 -5.05
C VAL A 116 -12.48 8.60 -5.05
N ASP A 117 -13.62 7.93 -5.20
CA ASP A 117 -14.93 8.53 -4.95
C ASP A 117 -15.35 8.25 -3.50
N MET A 118 -15.83 9.27 -2.80
CA MET A 118 -16.26 9.14 -1.41
C MET A 118 -17.70 8.63 -1.26
N THR A 119 -18.46 8.57 -2.35
CA THR A 119 -19.82 8.04 -2.42
C THR A 119 -20.11 7.37 -3.77
N GLY A 120 -21.24 6.68 -3.87
CA GLY A 120 -21.64 6.00 -5.11
C GLY A 120 -20.81 4.74 -5.43
N PRO A 121 -20.91 4.21 -6.67
CA PRO A 121 -20.32 2.93 -7.05
C PRO A 121 -18.80 2.85 -6.82
N GLY A 122 -18.05 3.90 -7.17
CA GLY A 122 -16.59 3.92 -6.96
C GLY A 122 -16.18 3.79 -5.48
N ALA A 123 -17.01 4.29 -4.57
CA ALA A 123 -16.78 4.17 -3.13
C ALA A 123 -16.91 2.74 -2.62
N ASP A 124 -17.63 1.86 -3.31
CA ASP A 124 -17.74 0.46 -2.90
C ASP A 124 -16.46 -0.33 -3.21
N TYR A 125 -15.66 0.15 -4.16
CA TYR A 125 -14.42 -0.49 -4.59
C TYR A 125 -13.17 0.07 -3.92
N SER A 126 -13.13 1.34 -3.50
CA SER A 126 -11.95 1.86 -2.80
C SER A 126 -12.08 1.72 -1.27
N PRO A 127 -11.13 1.06 -0.56
CA PRO A 127 -11.14 1.00 0.90
C PRO A 127 -11.03 2.40 1.53
N PHE A 128 -10.47 3.36 0.79
CA PHE A 128 -10.23 4.72 1.27
C PHE A 128 -11.46 5.63 1.21
N SER A 129 -12.55 5.18 0.59
CA SER A 129 -13.84 5.86 0.74
C SER A 129 -14.42 5.72 2.16
N LYS A 130 -13.86 4.81 2.96
CA LYS A 130 -14.31 4.52 4.33
C LYS A 130 -13.48 5.25 5.40
N THR A 131 -12.45 5.99 5.00
CA THR A 131 -11.62 6.82 5.87
C THR A 131 -11.99 8.30 5.72
N VAL A 132 -11.73 9.10 6.76
CA VAL A 132 -11.73 10.55 6.63
C VAL A 132 -10.38 10.97 6.08
N ASN A 133 -10.38 11.58 4.89
CA ASN A 133 -9.16 11.82 4.13
C ASN A 133 -8.75 13.28 4.22
N LEU A 134 -7.52 13.52 4.68
CA LEU A 134 -6.82 14.79 4.56
C LEU A 134 -6.03 14.77 3.24
N VAL A 135 -6.46 15.56 2.26
CA VAL A 135 -5.98 15.49 0.88
C VAL A 135 -5.09 16.68 0.59
N LEU A 136 -3.84 16.42 0.20
CA LEU A 136 -2.89 17.43 -0.24
C LEU A 136 -2.89 17.52 -1.76
N THR A 137 -3.19 18.70 -2.29
CA THR A 137 -2.99 19.02 -3.71
C THR A 137 -1.65 19.73 -3.84
N CYS A 138 -0.68 19.09 -4.51
CA CYS A 138 0.68 19.61 -4.66
C CYS A 138 0.95 19.98 -6.12
N GLU A 139 1.32 21.23 -6.37
CA GLU A 139 1.71 21.71 -7.69
C GLU A 139 3.22 21.95 -7.77
N PRO A 140 3.93 21.36 -8.74
CA PRO A 140 5.37 21.53 -8.89
C PRO A 140 5.71 22.90 -9.48
N VAL A 141 6.91 23.39 -9.18
CA VAL A 141 7.50 24.52 -9.92
C VAL A 141 7.67 24.20 -11.41
N GLU A 142 7.55 25.21 -12.26
CA GLU A 142 7.71 25.05 -13.71
C GLU A 142 9.07 24.42 -14.09
N GLY A 143 9.02 23.43 -14.99
CA GLY A 143 10.23 22.78 -15.53
C GLY A 143 10.91 21.78 -14.59
N LEU A 144 10.30 21.47 -13.43
CA LEU A 144 10.79 20.43 -12.54
C LEU A 144 10.89 19.07 -13.25
N LYS A 145 12.00 18.35 -13.01
CA LYS A 145 12.18 17.01 -13.58
C LYS A 145 11.21 16.04 -12.93
N GLN A 146 10.72 15.11 -13.76
CA GLN A 146 9.76 14.08 -13.40
C GLN A 146 10.12 13.32 -12.11
N HIS A 147 11.35 12.84 -11.98
CA HIS A 147 11.77 12.11 -10.77
C HIS A 147 11.79 12.97 -9.51
N ASP A 148 12.22 14.23 -9.61
CA ASP A 148 12.27 15.15 -8.47
C ASP A 148 10.86 15.56 -8.03
N HIS A 149 9.95 15.73 -9.00
CA HIS A 149 8.53 16.00 -8.76
C HIS A 149 7.84 14.89 -7.97
N GLU A 150 7.92 13.65 -8.46
CA GLU A 150 7.32 12.50 -7.78
C GLU A 150 7.86 12.31 -6.36
N LYS A 151 9.15 12.59 -6.16
CA LYS A 151 9.78 12.57 -4.83
C LYS A 151 9.20 13.66 -3.93
N ALA A 152 9.05 14.89 -4.43
CA ALA A 152 8.50 16.01 -3.67
C ALA A 152 7.06 15.72 -3.20
N VAL A 153 6.20 15.24 -4.10
CA VAL A 153 4.80 14.87 -3.78
C VAL A 153 4.76 13.73 -2.75
N ARG A 154 5.59 12.69 -2.90
CA ARG A 154 5.68 11.60 -1.92
C ARG A 154 6.10 12.10 -0.53
N PHE A 155 7.12 12.95 -0.47
CA PHE A 155 7.59 13.53 0.80
C PHE A 155 6.55 14.45 1.42
N ALA A 156 5.73 15.16 0.63
CA ALA A 156 4.62 15.96 1.14
C ALA A 156 3.62 15.09 1.93
N GLY A 157 3.22 13.95 1.36
CA GLY A 157 2.32 13.00 2.01
C GLY A 157 2.88 12.44 3.32
N PHE A 158 4.15 12.03 3.30
CA PHE A 158 4.82 11.52 4.51
C PHE A 158 4.95 12.58 5.60
N LYS A 159 5.37 13.81 5.24
CA LYS A 159 5.51 14.92 6.19
C LYS A 159 4.16 15.27 6.80
N ALA A 160 3.10 15.33 6.00
CA ALA A 160 1.75 15.60 6.47
C ALA A 160 1.23 14.51 7.42
N ALA A 161 1.42 13.23 7.07
CA ALA A 161 1.05 12.10 7.92
C ALA A 161 1.81 12.11 9.26
N ALA A 162 3.11 12.41 9.24
CA ALA A 162 3.90 12.54 10.46
C ALA A 162 3.45 13.73 11.32
N TYR A 163 3.22 14.89 10.70
CA TYR A 163 2.77 16.11 11.38
C TYR A 163 1.47 15.90 12.14
N VAL A 164 0.42 15.38 11.49
CA VAL A 164 -0.87 15.19 12.16
C VAL A 164 -0.82 14.08 13.22
N ALA A 165 0.05 13.08 13.03
CA ALA A 165 0.20 11.99 13.99
C ALA A 165 0.85 12.41 15.31
N GLU A 166 1.67 13.47 15.33
CA GLU A 166 2.28 13.98 16.58
C GLU A 166 1.21 14.37 17.62
N ALA A 167 0.00 14.75 17.19
CA ALA A 167 -1.13 15.03 18.10
C ALA A 167 -1.55 13.81 18.95
N ALA A 168 -1.19 12.59 18.55
CA ALA A 168 -1.48 11.35 19.29
C ALA A 168 -0.33 10.84 20.17
N LYS A 169 0.83 11.51 20.19
CA LYS A 169 2.03 10.98 20.85
C LYS A 169 1.88 10.79 22.36
N GLU A 170 1.26 11.76 23.02
CA GLU A 170 1.03 11.76 24.46
C GLU A 170 -0.39 11.28 24.84
N LEU A 171 -1.18 10.84 23.86
CA LEU A 171 -2.53 10.34 24.10
C LEU A 171 -2.50 8.88 24.52
N THR A 172 -3.46 8.51 25.37
CA THR A 172 -3.77 7.11 25.64
C THR A 172 -4.61 6.58 24.48
N PRO A 173 -4.16 5.53 23.76
CA PRO A 173 -4.94 4.91 22.68
C PRO A 173 -6.26 4.31 23.18
N ASP A 174 -7.27 4.29 22.32
CA ASP A 174 -8.56 3.64 22.61
C ASP A 174 -8.41 2.12 22.70
N THR A 175 -7.57 1.53 21.83
CA THR A 175 -7.22 0.11 21.84
C THR A 175 -5.72 -0.06 21.63
N VAL A 176 -5.16 -1.16 22.11
CA VAL A 176 -3.76 -1.52 21.89
C VAL A 176 -3.72 -2.96 21.39
N GLU A 177 -3.16 -3.15 20.19
CA GLU A 177 -2.84 -4.45 19.65
C GLU A 177 -1.37 -4.77 19.89
N VAL A 178 -1.09 -5.97 20.39
CA VAL A 178 0.27 -6.40 20.71
C VAL A 178 0.68 -7.49 19.75
N TYR A 179 1.74 -7.23 18.99
CA TYR A 179 2.36 -8.18 18.07
C TYR A 179 3.69 -8.62 18.65
N GLU A 180 3.85 -9.92 18.84
CA GLU A 180 5.07 -10.51 19.38
C GLU A 180 5.51 -11.69 18.52
N ILE A 181 6.78 -11.66 18.12
CA ILE A 181 7.38 -12.64 17.23
C ILE A 181 8.69 -13.11 17.85
N ASP A 182 8.78 -14.41 18.10
CA ASP A 182 10.00 -15.07 18.58
C ASP A 182 11.10 -15.00 17.51
N THR A 183 12.38 -15.14 17.89
CA THR A 183 13.42 -15.35 16.88
C THR A 183 13.21 -16.70 16.19
N LEU A 184 13.73 -16.88 14.97
CA LEU A 184 13.56 -18.11 14.17
C LEU A 184 13.77 -19.40 15.00
N LEU A 185 14.91 -19.52 15.70
CA LEU A 185 15.24 -20.73 16.44
C LEU A 185 14.38 -20.91 17.69
N GLU A 186 13.94 -19.82 18.32
CA GLU A 186 13.04 -19.87 19.47
C GLU A 186 11.64 -20.30 19.04
N GLY A 187 11.10 -19.68 17.97
CA GLY A 187 9.79 -20.03 17.41
C GLY A 187 9.72 -21.49 16.98
N VAL A 188 10.75 -22.00 16.27
CA VAL A 188 10.83 -23.41 15.88
C VAL A 188 10.84 -24.35 17.08
N LYS A 189 11.55 -24.01 18.16
CA LYS A 189 11.59 -24.84 19.38
C LYS A 189 10.28 -24.78 20.18
N LYS A 190 9.63 -23.62 20.18
CA LYS A 190 8.39 -23.35 20.93
C LYS A 190 7.18 -24.00 20.27
N TYR A 191 7.18 -24.10 18.94
CA TYR A 191 6.08 -24.65 18.15
C TYR A 191 6.55 -25.82 17.25
N PRO A 192 7.08 -26.92 17.82
CA PRO A 192 7.72 -27.99 17.04
C PRO A 192 6.74 -28.78 16.15
N GLU A 193 5.45 -28.80 16.51
CA GLU A 193 4.41 -29.56 15.82
C GLU A 193 3.62 -28.71 14.81
N LEU A 194 3.82 -27.39 14.77
CA LEU A 194 3.10 -26.51 13.85
C LEU A 194 3.86 -26.35 12.52
N PRO A 195 3.14 -26.27 11.37
CA PRO A 195 3.78 -26.00 10.10
C PRO A 195 4.43 -24.63 10.11
N LYS A 196 5.67 -24.56 9.61
CA LYS A 196 6.46 -23.33 9.47
C LYS A 196 6.01 -22.65 8.19
N VAL A 197 5.34 -21.51 8.33
CA VAL A 197 4.79 -20.75 7.21
C VAL A 197 5.55 -19.44 7.10
N GLY A 198 5.94 -19.06 5.88
CA GLY A 198 6.48 -17.73 5.59
C GLY A 198 5.56 -16.95 4.66
N TYR A 199 5.89 -15.67 4.50
CA TYR A 199 5.23 -14.80 3.53
C TYR A 199 6.28 -14.23 2.59
N VAL A 200 6.11 -14.44 1.28
CA VAL A 200 6.91 -13.76 0.26
C VAL A 200 6.11 -12.56 -0.22
N GLN A 201 6.55 -11.38 0.15
CA GLN A 201 5.96 -10.13 -0.28
C GLN A 201 6.78 -9.60 -1.47
N MET A 202 6.21 -9.64 -2.67
CA MET A 202 6.82 -8.99 -3.82
C MET A 202 6.61 -7.48 -3.72
N LEU A 203 7.64 -6.72 -4.05
CA LEU A 203 7.64 -5.27 -4.02
C LEU A 203 7.80 -4.76 -5.44
N GLN A 204 6.92 -3.85 -5.85
CA GLN A 204 6.96 -3.25 -7.16
C GLN A 204 8.29 -2.51 -7.39
N THR A 205 9.10 -3.04 -8.31
CA THR A 205 10.41 -2.48 -8.73
C THR A 205 10.52 -2.33 -10.26
N GLN A 206 9.38 -2.22 -10.92
CA GLN A 206 9.22 -1.97 -12.36
C GLN A 206 8.48 -0.65 -12.60
N GLY A 207 8.36 0.21 -11.59
CA GLY A 207 7.62 1.46 -11.72
C GLY A 207 8.30 2.38 -12.74
N LEU A 208 7.49 3.10 -13.53
CA LEU A 208 8.01 3.94 -14.62
C LEU A 208 8.98 5.02 -14.15
N LEU A 209 8.74 5.59 -12.97
CA LEU A 209 9.49 6.73 -12.42
C LEU A 209 10.20 6.38 -11.11
N HIS A 210 9.50 5.68 -10.22
CA HIS A 210 10.00 5.27 -8.91
C HIS A 210 9.38 3.93 -8.55
N ASP A 211 9.94 3.32 -7.51
CA ASP A 211 9.63 1.98 -7.06
C ASP A 211 9.15 2.00 -5.59
N THR A 212 8.88 0.83 -5.02
CA THR A 212 8.67 0.68 -3.57
C THR A 212 9.98 0.85 -2.81
N TYR A 213 9.95 1.48 -1.63
CA TYR A 213 11.16 1.75 -0.83
C TYR A 213 11.16 0.92 0.45
N VAL A 214 12.34 0.43 0.82
CA VAL A 214 12.60 -0.33 2.06
C VAL A 214 13.67 0.40 2.85
N TYR A 215 13.34 0.89 4.05
CA TYR A 215 14.24 1.72 4.86
C TYR A 215 14.83 2.93 4.10
N GLY A 216 14.04 3.52 3.20
CA GLY A 216 14.43 4.64 2.33
C GLY A 216 15.34 4.27 1.16
N VAL A 217 15.71 3.00 1.01
CA VAL A 217 16.43 2.49 -0.15
C VAL A 217 15.40 2.01 -1.18
N ASP A 218 15.62 2.39 -2.43
CA ASP A 218 14.83 1.89 -3.55
C ASP A 218 14.95 0.36 -3.61
N ALA A 219 13.82 -0.35 -3.58
CA ALA A 219 13.83 -1.81 -3.48
C ALA A 219 14.61 -2.44 -4.64
N LYS A 220 14.68 -1.82 -5.84
CA LYS A 220 15.43 -2.38 -6.97
C LYS A 220 16.93 -2.55 -6.71
N GLU A 221 17.47 -1.81 -5.74
CA GLU A 221 18.89 -1.81 -5.38
C GLU A 221 19.24 -2.90 -4.35
N ILE A 222 18.25 -3.59 -3.80
CA ILE A 222 18.45 -4.69 -2.84
C ILE A 222 18.12 -6.03 -3.49
N VAL A 223 18.82 -7.07 -3.04
CA VAL A 223 18.43 -8.46 -3.34
C VAL A 223 17.37 -8.92 -2.32
N PRO A 224 16.59 -9.97 -2.63
CA PRO A 224 15.59 -10.48 -1.69
C PRO A 224 16.19 -10.78 -0.32
N THR A 225 15.48 -10.40 0.74
CA THR A 225 15.95 -10.45 2.12
C THR A 225 14.80 -10.79 3.08
N ILE A 226 15.12 -11.02 4.35
CA ILE A 226 14.17 -11.39 5.40
C ILE A 226 13.93 -10.19 6.32
N MET A 227 12.68 -10.00 6.72
CA MET A 227 12.25 -8.99 7.67
C MET A 227 11.32 -9.60 8.72
N TYR A 228 11.31 -8.99 9.91
CA TYR A 228 10.22 -9.22 10.85
C TYR A 228 8.93 -8.58 10.31
N PRO A 229 7.79 -9.27 10.42
CA PRO A 229 6.50 -8.74 10.00
C PRO A 229 6.13 -7.38 10.65
N THR A 230 6.56 -7.15 11.90
CA THR A 230 6.30 -5.90 12.62
C THR A 230 7.08 -4.70 12.08
N GLU A 231 8.13 -4.90 11.29
CA GLU A 231 8.87 -3.78 10.65
C GLU A 231 7.99 -3.09 9.61
N THR A 232 7.29 -3.86 8.79
CA THR A 232 6.31 -3.37 7.82
C THR A 232 5.20 -2.58 8.51
N MET A 233 4.71 -3.09 9.64
CA MET A 233 3.73 -2.42 10.50
C MET A 233 4.23 -1.12 11.15
N ASP A 234 5.51 -0.78 11.04
CA ASP A 234 6.11 0.42 11.62
C ASP A 234 6.75 1.31 10.55
N GLY A 235 6.34 1.12 9.28
CA GLY A 235 6.69 2.01 8.17
C GLY A 235 8.02 1.71 7.49
N ALA A 236 8.60 0.52 7.69
CA ALA A 236 9.84 0.12 7.01
C ALA A 236 9.70 0.04 5.48
N ILE A 237 8.49 -0.26 4.98
CA ILE A 237 8.17 -0.33 3.55
C ILE A 237 7.15 0.76 3.25
N VAL A 238 7.44 1.58 2.24
CA VAL A 238 6.54 2.63 1.77
C VAL A 238 6.40 2.60 0.26
N SER A 239 5.24 3.01 -0.23
CA SER A 239 5.01 3.13 -1.66
C SER A 239 5.74 4.35 -2.21
N GLY A 240 6.40 4.16 -3.34
CA GLY A 240 6.77 5.27 -4.22
C GLY A 240 6.48 4.98 -5.67
N ASN A 241 5.89 3.82 -5.96
CA ASN A 241 5.77 3.29 -7.30
C ASN A 241 4.64 3.95 -8.10
N CYS A 242 4.77 3.82 -9.43
CA CYS A 242 3.73 4.14 -10.40
C CYS A 242 3.31 2.81 -11.05
N VAL A 243 2.16 2.29 -10.65
CA VAL A 243 1.50 1.09 -11.18
C VAL A 243 0.00 1.33 -11.10
N SER A 244 -0.79 0.52 -11.80
CA SER A 244 -2.24 0.67 -11.86
C SER A 244 -2.87 0.84 -10.47
N ALA A 245 -3.85 1.74 -10.38
CA ALA A 245 -4.32 2.18 -9.08
C ALA A 245 -5.01 1.07 -8.28
N CYS A 246 -5.66 0.13 -8.96
CA CYS A 246 -6.41 -0.96 -8.34
C CYS A 246 -5.54 -1.96 -7.57
N ASP A 247 -4.38 -2.29 -8.10
CA ASP A 247 -3.46 -3.33 -7.62
C ASP A 247 -2.25 -2.74 -6.86
N LYS A 248 -2.06 -1.42 -6.92
CA LYS A 248 -1.07 -0.68 -6.13
C LYS A 248 -1.17 -0.90 -4.62
N ASN A 249 -0.04 -1.27 -4.00
CA ASN A 249 0.12 -1.25 -2.55
C ASN A 249 0.59 0.13 -2.10
N THR A 250 -0.37 1.03 -1.83
CA THR A 250 -0.13 2.32 -1.17
C THR A 250 0.64 2.15 0.15
N THR A 251 1.24 3.22 0.67
CA THR A 251 1.90 3.17 1.98
C THR A 251 0.94 2.73 3.10
N TYR A 252 -0.34 3.09 3.01
CA TYR A 252 -1.40 2.59 3.88
C TYR A 252 -1.51 1.06 3.82
N HIS A 253 -1.59 0.49 2.61
CA HIS A 253 -1.66 -0.97 2.39
C HIS A 253 -0.43 -1.68 2.94
N GLN A 254 0.77 -1.16 2.63
CA GLN A 254 2.03 -1.72 3.13
C GLN A 254 2.00 -1.82 4.65
N MET A 255 1.69 -0.71 5.32
CA MET A 255 1.71 -0.63 6.77
C MET A 255 0.58 -1.38 7.48
N ASN A 256 -0.49 -1.72 6.76
CA ASN A 256 -1.65 -2.47 7.25
C ASN A 256 -1.80 -3.83 6.55
N ASN A 257 -0.69 -4.44 6.09
CA ASN A 257 -0.75 -5.64 5.26
C ASN A 257 -1.57 -6.78 5.92
N PRO A 258 -2.73 -7.17 5.36
CA PRO A 258 -3.65 -8.08 6.03
C PRO A 258 -3.12 -9.52 6.03
N VAL A 259 -2.30 -9.92 5.04
CA VAL A 259 -1.62 -11.23 5.06
C VAL A 259 -0.74 -11.35 6.30
N ILE A 260 0.00 -10.29 6.63
CA ILE A 260 0.82 -10.24 7.84
C ILE A 260 -0.05 -10.30 9.11
N GLN A 261 -1.13 -9.51 9.16
CA GLN A 261 -2.02 -9.46 10.33
C GLN A 261 -2.69 -10.81 10.59
N ASP A 262 -3.23 -11.44 9.54
CA ASP A 262 -3.89 -12.74 9.63
C ASP A 262 -2.92 -13.85 10.03
N LEU A 263 -1.71 -13.89 9.44
CA LEU A 263 -0.67 -14.85 9.82
C LEU A 263 -0.25 -14.69 11.28
N LEU A 264 -0.17 -13.46 11.80
CA LEU A 264 0.12 -13.21 13.22
C LEU A 264 -1.03 -13.60 14.14
N ALA A 265 -2.28 -13.42 13.70
CA ALA A 265 -3.45 -13.80 14.48
C ALA A 265 -3.53 -15.31 14.76
N VAL A 266 -3.05 -16.14 13.81
CA VAL A 266 -3.03 -17.60 13.91
C VAL A 266 -1.65 -18.18 14.30
N HIS A 267 -0.62 -17.33 14.44
CA HIS A 267 0.72 -17.73 14.87
C HIS A 267 0.70 -18.40 16.25
N GLY A 268 1.37 -19.54 16.37
CA GLY A 268 1.46 -20.34 17.59
C GLY A 268 0.17 -21.12 17.92
N LYS A 269 -0.86 -21.02 17.06
CA LYS A 269 -2.15 -21.72 17.21
C LYS A 269 -2.36 -22.74 16.10
N GLU A 270 -2.29 -22.30 14.86
CA GLU A 270 -2.53 -23.12 13.66
C GLU A 270 -1.25 -23.33 12.84
N LEU A 271 -0.37 -22.33 12.86
CA LEU A 271 0.91 -22.34 12.16
C LEU A 271 1.98 -21.60 12.97
N ASN A 272 3.24 -21.85 12.62
CA ASN A 272 4.38 -21.09 13.08
C ASN A 272 4.77 -20.08 11.99
N PHE A 273 4.30 -18.84 12.08
CA PHE A 273 4.70 -17.77 11.16
C PHE A 273 6.15 -17.37 11.42
N VAL A 274 7.03 -17.72 10.47
CA VAL A 274 8.48 -17.59 10.63
C VAL A 274 8.99 -16.18 10.30
N GLY A 275 8.36 -15.48 9.37
CA GLY A 275 8.75 -14.15 8.96
C GLY A 275 8.38 -13.82 7.52
N VAL A 276 8.80 -12.64 7.08
CA VAL A 276 8.56 -12.14 5.72
C VAL A 276 9.85 -12.21 4.91
N ILE A 277 9.77 -12.74 3.70
CA ILE A 277 10.79 -12.57 2.66
C ILE A 277 10.28 -11.48 1.73
N ILE A 278 10.99 -10.36 1.64
CA ILE A 278 10.70 -9.36 0.61
C ILE A 278 11.50 -9.69 -0.65
N THR A 279 10.89 -9.50 -1.82
CA THR A 279 11.52 -9.75 -3.12
C THR A 279 11.13 -8.69 -4.13
N ASN A 280 11.95 -8.56 -5.17
CA ASN A 280 11.80 -7.60 -6.25
C ASN A 280 10.93 -8.13 -7.37
N GLU A 281 10.17 -7.24 -8.00
CA GLU A 281 9.56 -7.45 -9.31
C GLU A 281 10.44 -6.80 -10.38
N ASN A 282 11.04 -7.59 -11.27
CA ASN A 282 12.08 -7.06 -12.17
C ASN A 282 11.63 -7.01 -13.63
N VAL A 283 12.06 -5.99 -14.37
CA VAL A 283 11.76 -5.90 -15.81
C VAL A 283 12.48 -6.99 -16.61
N TYR A 284 13.78 -7.17 -16.36
CA TYR A 284 14.62 -8.08 -17.16
C TYR A 284 14.61 -9.51 -16.63
N LEU A 285 14.52 -10.49 -17.54
CA LEU A 285 14.47 -11.92 -17.20
C LEU A 285 15.62 -12.38 -16.28
N ALA A 286 16.86 -11.92 -16.51
CA ALA A 286 17.99 -12.32 -15.69
C ALA A 286 17.86 -11.84 -14.23
N ASP A 287 17.21 -10.71 -14.01
CA ASP A 287 16.94 -10.17 -12.68
C ASP A 287 15.75 -10.90 -12.03
N LYS A 288 14.69 -11.23 -12.80
CA LYS A 288 13.60 -12.13 -12.35
C LYS A 288 14.16 -13.48 -11.88
N GLU A 289 15.07 -14.07 -12.67
CA GLU A 289 15.74 -15.32 -12.33
C GLU A 289 16.57 -15.19 -11.06
N ARG A 290 17.33 -14.09 -10.91
CA ARG A 290 18.15 -13.83 -9.73
C ARG A 290 17.30 -13.72 -8.48
N SER A 291 16.27 -12.87 -8.51
CA SER A 291 15.39 -12.61 -7.37
C SER A 291 14.64 -13.88 -6.96
N SER A 292 13.99 -14.56 -7.90
CA SER A 292 13.26 -15.79 -7.60
C SER A 292 14.15 -16.97 -7.16
N ASN A 293 15.37 -17.10 -7.69
CA ASN A 293 16.34 -18.08 -7.17
C ASN A 293 16.72 -17.77 -5.72
N TRP A 294 16.91 -16.49 -5.40
CA TRP A 294 17.29 -16.05 -4.07
C TRP A 294 16.15 -16.26 -3.06
N THR A 295 14.92 -15.90 -3.44
CA THR A 295 13.70 -16.12 -2.65
C THR A 295 13.47 -17.59 -2.36
N ALA A 296 13.54 -18.46 -3.38
CA ALA A 296 13.39 -19.90 -3.19
C ALA A 296 14.48 -20.50 -2.29
N LYS A 297 15.72 -20.01 -2.41
CA LYS A 297 16.83 -20.38 -1.51
C LYS A 297 16.55 -19.92 -0.07
N LEU A 298 16.04 -18.71 0.14
CA LEU A 298 15.73 -18.20 1.49
C LEU A 298 14.59 -18.99 2.14
N ALA A 299 13.54 -19.33 1.38
CA ALA A 299 12.44 -20.16 1.88
C ALA A 299 12.92 -21.54 2.36
N GLU A 300 13.79 -22.20 1.58
CA GLU A 300 14.42 -23.47 1.98
C GLU A 300 15.41 -23.31 3.13
N TYR A 301 16.18 -22.22 3.16
CA TYR A 301 17.13 -21.94 4.24
C TYR A 301 16.44 -21.74 5.59
N LEU A 302 15.27 -21.10 5.59
CA LEU A 302 14.39 -20.98 6.76
C LEU A 302 13.67 -22.29 7.11
N GLY A 303 13.75 -23.30 6.24
CA GLY A 303 13.13 -24.60 6.41
C GLY A 303 11.61 -24.55 6.35
N LEU A 304 11.02 -23.64 5.58
CA LEU A 304 9.57 -23.44 5.52
C LEU A 304 8.85 -24.68 4.96
N ASP A 305 7.68 -24.98 5.50
CA ASP A 305 6.78 -26.02 5.00
C ASP A 305 5.80 -25.44 3.95
N ALA A 306 5.44 -24.16 4.09
CA ALA A 306 4.61 -23.43 3.13
C ALA A 306 4.93 -21.93 3.08
N VAL A 307 4.53 -21.27 1.99
CA VAL A 307 4.69 -19.85 1.73
C VAL A 307 3.42 -19.28 1.09
N ILE A 308 2.94 -18.15 1.61
CA ILE A 308 2.00 -17.29 0.89
C ILE A 308 2.81 -16.29 0.05
N ILE A 309 2.42 -16.03 -1.19
CA ILE A 309 3.10 -15.09 -2.08
C ILE A 309 2.08 -14.07 -2.57
N SER A 310 2.32 -12.77 -2.38
CA SER A 310 1.52 -11.70 -2.98
C SER A 310 2.36 -10.91 -3.97
N GLN A 311 1.74 -10.49 -5.08
CA GLN A 311 2.34 -9.56 -6.04
C GLN A 311 1.85 -8.11 -5.87
N GLU A 312 2.41 -7.19 -6.65
CA GLU A 312 1.94 -5.82 -6.77
C GLU A 312 1.97 -5.36 -8.25
N GLY A 313 0.83 -5.28 -8.90
CA GLY A 313 0.72 -4.94 -10.32
C GLY A 313 0.58 -6.17 -11.20
N PHE A 314 0.42 -5.94 -12.51
CA PHE A 314 -0.03 -6.97 -13.44
C PHE A 314 0.81 -7.10 -14.71
N GLY A 315 0.69 -8.23 -15.38
CA GLY A 315 1.34 -8.49 -16.66
C GLY A 315 2.78 -8.95 -16.48
N ASN A 316 3.75 -8.03 -16.43
CA ASN A 316 5.15 -8.43 -16.25
C ASN A 316 5.45 -8.96 -14.82
N PRO A 317 4.90 -8.40 -13.73
CA PRO A 317 4.93 -8.99 -12.39
C PRO A 317 4.38 -10.42 -12.31
N ASP A 318 3.36 -10.79 -13.11
CA ASP A 318 2.81 -12.16 -13.11
C ASP A 318 3.90 -13.22 -13.38
N THR A 319 4.87 -12.89 -14.24
CA THR A 319 6.02 -13.77 -14.50
C THR A 319 6.91 -13.93 -13.27
N ASP A 320 7.12 -12.86 -12.48
CA ASP A 320 7.86 -12.95 -11.21
C ASP A 320 7.09 -13.82 -10.20
N LEU A 321 5.77 -13.65 -10.10
CA LEU A 321 4.89 -14.39 -9.20
C LEU A 321 4.93 -15.90 -9.50
N ILE A 322 4.69 -16.27 -10.75
CA ILE A 322 4.71 -17.67 -11.20
C ILE A 322 6.11 -18.27 -11.05
N MET A 323 7.18 -17.51 -11.33
CA MET A 323 8.55 -17.97 -11.18
C MET A 323 8.92 -18.22 -9.70
N ASN A 324 8.51 -17.33 -8.79
CA ASN A 324 8.65 -17.56 -7.34
C ASN A 324 7.90 -18.81 -6.90
N CYS A 325 6.62 -18.91 -7.24
CA CYS A 325 5.76 -20.06 -6.95
C CYS A 325 6.40 -21.38 -7.40
N LYS A 326 6.75 -21.48 -8.69
CA LYS A 326 7.35 -22.66 -9.30
C LYS A 326 8.64 -23.09 -8.61
N LYS A 327 9.57 -22.15 -8.37
CA LYS A 327 10.88 -22.47 -7.80
C LYS A 327 10.79 -22.86 -6.32
N ILE A 328 9.84 -22.30 -5.59
CA ILE A 328 9.57 -22.68 -4.19
C ILE A 328 8.93 -24.08 -4.12
N GLU A 329 7.91 -24.37 -4.94
CA GLU A 329 7.29 -25.71 -5.02
C GLU A 329 8.29 -26.79 -5.46
N GLN A 330 9.22 -26.48 -6.36
CA GLN A 330 10.30 -27.39 -6.77
C GLN A 330 11.26 -27.77 -5.63
N LYS A 331 11.26 -27.02 -4.52
CA LYS A 331 12.00 -27.33 -3.29
C LYS A 331 11.15 -28.12 -2.28
N GLY A 332 9.93 -28.49 -2.64
CA GLY A 332 9.01 -29.23 -1.78
C GLY A 332 8.25 -28.36 -0.77
N ILE A 333 8.28 -27.04 -0.95
CA ILE A 333 7.62 -26.06 -0.07
C ILE A 333 6.30 -25.66 -0.72
N LYS A 334 5.18 -25.75 0.02
CA LYS A 334 3.86 -25.44 -0.52
C LYS A 334 3.65 -23.96 -0.77
N THR A 335 2.99 -23.59 -1.86
CA THR A 335 2.70 -22.19 -2.17
C THR A 335 1.21 -21.91 -2.32
N VAL A 336 0.80 -20.73 -1.87
CA VAL A 336 -0.47 -20.10 -2.23
C VAL A 336 -0.14 -18.72 -2.78
N ILE A 337 -0.62 -18.39 -3.96
CA ILE A 337 -0.43 -17.06 -4.56
C ILE A 337 -1.69 -16.19 -4.38
N ILE A 338 -1.49 -14.91 -4.12
CA ILE A 338 -2.51 -13.85 -4.07
C ILE A 338 -2.19 -12.85 -5.18
N THR A 339 -3.18 -12.58 -6.03
CA THR A 339 -3.08 -11.75 -7.23
C THR A 339 -4.46 -11.19 -7.58
N ASP A 340 -4.58 -10.40 -8.64
CA ASP A 340 -5.84 -10.08 -9.29
C ASP A 340 -5.94 -10.70 -10.69
N GLU A 341 -6.96 -10.32 -11.45
CA GLU A 341 -7.20 -10.85 -12.79
C GLU A 341 -7.33 -9.72 -13.79
N TYR A 342 -6.66 -9.88 -14.94
CA TYR A 342 -6.84 -9.04 -16.12
C TYR A 342 -7.50 -9.86 -17.23
N ALA A 343 -8.74 -10.28 -16.94
CA ALA A 343 -9.49 -11.23 -17.76
C ALA A 343 -10.36 -10.57 -18.85
N GLY A 344 -10.12 -9.28 -19.16
CA GLY A 344 -10.94 -8.51 -20.08
C GLY A 344 -12.30 -8.14 -19.50
N ARG A 345 -13.02 -7.24 -20.17
CA ARG A 345 -14.28 -6.64 -19.67
C ARG A 345 -15.39 -7.64 -19.42
N ASP A 346 -15.38 -8.76 -20.15
CA ASP A 346 -16.35 -9.86 -20.03
C ASP A 346 -15.85 -11.01 -19.14
N GLY A 347 -14.63 -10.92 -18.60
CA GLY A 347 -13.99 -11.94 -17.78
C GLY A 347 -13.62 -13.22 -18.54
N ALA A 348 -13.58 -13.20 -19.88
CA ALA A 348 -13.38 -14.41 -20.69
C ALA A 348 -11.94 -14.59 -21.18
N SER A 349 -11.05 -13.63 -20.96
CA SER A 349 -9.64 -13.69 -21.38
C SER A 349 -8.79 -14.46 -20.36
N GLN A 350 -7.58 -14.85 -20.78
CA GLN A 350 -6.61 -15.42 -19.87
C GLN A 350 -6.27 -14.38 -18.78
N PRO A 351 -6.47 -14.68 -17.48
CA PRO A 351 -6.41 -13.68 -16.42
C PRO A 351 -5.00 -13.21 -16.06
N LEU A 352 -4.00 -14.10 -16.19
CA LEU A 352 -2.59 -13.84 -15.87
C LEU A 352 -1.72 -13.98 -17.12
N ALA A 353 -0.68 -13.18 -17.23
CA ALA A 353 0.25 -13.24 -18.37
C ALA A 353 1.14 -14.50 -18.38
N ASP A 354 1.37 -15.13 -17.24
CA ASP A 354 2.12 -16.38 -17.10
C ASP A 354 1.34 -17.40 -16.25
N ALA A 355 1.63 -18.68 -16.44
CA ALA A 355 1.01 -19.78 -15.68
C ALA A 355 1.91 -21.02 -15.65
N ASP A 356 1.86 -21.76 -14.54
CA ASP A 356 2.56 -23.05 -14.39
C ASP A 356 1.66 -24.04 -13.63
N PRO A 357 1.64 -25.34 -13.97
CA PRO A 357 0.83 -26.34 -13.25
C PRO A 357 1.14 -26.46 -11.74
N LEU A 358 2.30 -25.98 -11.27
CA LEU A 358 2.63 -25.90 -9.85
C LEU A 358 1.89 -24.76 -9.13
N ALA A 359 1.47 -23.71 -9.83
CA ALA A 359 0.64 -22.62 -9.28
C ALA A 359 -0.84 -23.05 -9.25
N ASN A 360 -1.16 -24.02 -8.38
CA ASN A 360 -2.48 -24.64 -8.31
C ASN A 360 -3.33 -24.20 -7.10
N ALA A 361 -2.83 -23.27 -6.28
CA ALA A 361 -3.55 -22.62 -5.20
C ALA A 361 -3.45 -21.10 -5.37
N VAL A 362 -4.53 -20.51 -5.88
CA VAL A 362 -4.60 -19.09 -6.25
C VAL A 362 -5.78 -18.45 -5.55
N VAL A 363 -5.54 -17.31 -4.92
CA VAL A 363 -6.56 -16.39 -4.39
C VAL A 363 -6.54 -15.13 -5.24
N THR A 364 -7.70 -14.74 -5.75
CA THR A 364 -7.84 -13.57 -6.61
C THR A 364 -8.58 -12.43 -5.91
N GLY A 365 -8.09 -11.20 -6.10
CA GLY A 365 -8.74 -9.93 -5.73
C GLY A 365 -9.85 -9.50 -6.69
N GLY A 366 -10.12 -10.25 -7.76
CA GLY A 366 -11.16 -9.97 -8.76
C GLY A 366 -10.61 -9.44 -10.09
N ASN A 367 -11.51 -9.19 -11.05
CA ASN A 367 -11.15 -8.74 -12.39
C ASN A 367 -11.01 -7.21 -12.48
N ALA A 368 -9.81 -6.72 -12.76
CA ALA A 368 -9.50 -5.30 -12.88
C ALA A 368 -10.08 -4.65 -14.15
N ASN A 369 -10.44 -5.44 -15.18
CA ASN A 369 -10.98 -4.92 -16.43
C ASN A 369 -12.50 -4.71 -16.43
N GLU A 370 -13.20 -5.02 -15.35
CA GLU A 370 -14.65 -4.77 -15.28
C GLU A 370 -14.93 -3.27 -15.43
N VAL A 371 -15.86 -2.90 -16.33
CA VAL A 371 -16.19 -1.50 -16.58
C VAL A 371 -17.17 -1.02 -15.52
N ILE A 372 -16.88 0.16 -14.96
CA ILE A 372 -17.71 0.86 -13.99
C ILE A 372 -18.10 2.24 -14.50
N GLU A 373 -19.32 2.65 -14.18
CA GLU A 373 -19.80 4.02 -14.37
C GLU A 373 -19.81 4.76 -13.03
N LEU A 374 -19.10 5.87 -12.97
CA LEU A 374 -19.01 6.75 -11.81
C LEU A 374 -19.86 8.00 -12.07
N PRO A 375 -20.80 8.37 -11.17
CA PRO A 375 -21.57 9.60 -11.34
C PRO A 375 -20.66 10.83 -11.21
N ALA A 376 -21.15 11.98 -11.68
CA ALA A 376 -20.53 13.27 -11.37
C ALA A 376 -20.56 13.53 -9.86
N MET A 377 -19.52 14.19 -9.34
CA MET A 377 -19.43 14.60 -7.94
C MET A 377 -19.53 16.12 -7.83
N ASP A 378 -20.15 16.61 -6.77
CA ASP A 378 -20.31 18.05 -6.51
C ASP A 378 -18.96 18.76 -6.31
N LYS A 379 -17.98 18.05 -5.75
CA LYS A 379 -16.61 18.52 -5.55
C LYS A 379 -15.59 17.55 -6.14
N VAL A 380 -14.57 18.11 -6.79
CA VAL A 380 -13.37 17.37 -7.20
C VAL A 380 -12.15 17.98 -6.52
N ILE A 381 -11.27 17.14 -5.97
CA ILE A 381 -9.98 17.51 -5.39
C ILE A 381 -8.87 16.93 -6.27
N GLY A 382 -8.00 17.79 -6.80
CA GLY A 382 -6.98 17.45 -7.80
C GLY A 382 -7.43 17.75 -9.23
N HIS A 383 -6.95 16.99 -10.22
CA HIS A 383 -7.13 17.27 -11.65
C HIS A 383 -7.81 16.13 -12.42
N THR A 384 -8.83 16.47 -13.19
CA THR A 384 -9.60 15.54 -14.02
C THR A 384 -9.00 15.28 -15.39
N GLU A 385 -8.04 16.11 -15.83
CA GLU A 385 -7.44 16.04 -17.18
C GLU A 385 -6.73 14.70 -17.48
N PHE A 386 -6.44 13.91 -16.43
CA PHE A 386 -5.80 12.62 -16.56
C PHE A 386 -6.77 11.46 -16.81
N ILE A 387 -8.08 11.63 -16.58
CA ILE A 387 -9.06 10.53 -16.55
C ILE A 387 -9.11 9.71 -17.85
N ASP A 388 -8.96 10.35 -19.01
CA ASP A 388 -9.02 9.65 -20.30
C ASP A 388 -7.73 8.86 -20.60
N ILE A 389 -6.66 9.15 -19.88
CA ILE A 389 -5.34 8.55 -20.11
C ILE A 389 -4.87 7.67 -18.94
N ILE A 390 -5.55 7.70 -17.78
CA ILE A 390 -5.17 6.83 -16.66
C ILE A 390 -5.31 5.35 -17.03
N ALA A 391 -4.61 4.47 -16.32
CA ALA A 391 -4.80 3.03 -16.45
C ALA A 391 -6.27 2.66 -16.17
N GLY A 392 -6.91 1.96 -17.11
CA GLY A 392 -8.34 1.67 -17.12
C GLY A 392 -9.22 2.75 -17.77
N GLY A 393 -8.67 3.92 -18.05
CA GLY A 393 -9.30 4.99 -18.83
C GLY A 393 -9.10 4.83 -20.34
N PHE A 394 -9.93 5.54 -21.09
CA PHE A 394 -9.89 5.60 -22.54
C PHE A 394 -10.46 6.94 -23.04
N ASP A 395 -10.26 7.24 -24.33
CA ASP A 395 -10.80 8.46 -24.95
C ASP A 395 -12.32 8.55 -24.74
N GLY A 396 -12.77 9.62 -24.10
CA GLY A 396 -14.17 9.80 -23.71
C GLY A 396 -14.58 9.10 -22.40
N SER A 397 -13.62 8.73 -21.56
CA SER A 397 -13.90 8.26 -20.19
C SER A 397 -14.56 9.35 -19.36
N LEU A 398 -14.10 10.61 -19.42
CA LEU A 398 -14.76 11.75 -18.79
C LEU A 398 -15.86 12.32 -19.69
N HIS A 399 -17.11 12.26 -19.25
CA HIS A 399 -18.27 12.80 -19.96
C HIS A 399 -18.44 14.30 -19.73
N GLU A 400 -19.18 14.97 -20.64
CA GLU A 400 -19.47 16.42 -20.54
C GLU A 400 -20.23 16.80 -19.25
N ASP A 401 -20.99 15.87 -18.68
CA ASP A 401 -21.74 16.05 -17.44
C ASP A 401 -20.91 15.80 -16.17
N GLY A 402 -19.63 15.42 -16.32
CA GLY A 402 -18.70 15.12 -15.23
C GLY A 402 -18.77 13.68 -14.70
N SER A 403 -19.65 12.83 -15.24
CA SER A 403 -19.61 11.39 -15.00
C SER A 403 -18.39 10.74 -15.67
N ILE A 404 -18.00 9.56 -15.23
CA ILE A 404 -16.83 8.83 -15.75
C ILE A 404 -17.21 7.39 -16.09
N THR A 405 -16.73 6.88 -17.23
CA THR A 405 -16.73 5.45 -17.55
C THR A 405 -15.30 4.95 -17.70
N VAL A 406 -14.89 4.03 -16.83
CA VAL A 406 -13.52 3.48 -16.75
C VAL A 406 -13.58 2.00 -16.38
N GLU A 407 -12.48 1.28 -16.50
CA GLU A 407 -12.30 -0.03 -15.88
C GLU A 407 -11.98 0.12 -14.38
N LEU A 408 -12.28 -0.90 -13.57
CA LEU A 408 -11.94 -0.93 -12.13
C LEU A 408 -10.45 -0.66 -11.87
N GLN A 409 -9.60 -0.92 -12.87
CA GLN A 409 -8.19 -0.57 -12.87
C GLN A 409 -7.89 0.88 -12.44
N ALA A 410 -8.79 1.83 -12.73
CA ALA A 410 -8.65 3.23 -12.36
C ALA A 410 -8.95 3.52 -10.88
N ILE A 411 -9.57 2.59 -10.14
CA ILE A 411 -10.05 2.83 -8.78
C ILE A 411 -8.99 2.42 -7.75
N THR A 412 -8.54 3.37 -6.93
CA THR A 412 -7.43 3.13 -5.99
C THR A 412 -7.75 2.03 -4.98
N GLY A 413 -6.97 0.94 -5.03
CA GLY A 413 -7.06 -0.22 -4.13
C GLY A 413 -8.18 -1.20 -4.43
N ALA A 414 -8.85 -1.11 -5.59
CA ALA A 414 -9.99 -1.96 -5.92
C ALA A 414 -9.67 -3.46 -5.92
N THR A 415 -8.71 -3.91 -6.73
CA THR A 415 -8.32 -5.33 -6.85
C THR A 415 -7.02 -5.65 -6.09
N ASN A 416 -6.77 -4.93 -4.99
CA ASN A 416 -5.51 -4.99 -4.27
C ASN A 416 -5.06 -6.43 -3.92
N GLU A 417 -3.82 -6.75 -4.31
CA GLU A 417 -3.28 -8.12 -4.37
C GLU A 417 -2.68 -8.64 -3.06
N ILE A 418 -2.83 -7.88 -1.98
CA ILE A 418 -2.64 -8.39 -0.61
C ILE A 418 -3.96 -8.72 0.07
N GLY A 419 -5.11 -8.56 -0.62
CA GLY A 419 -6.44 -8.86 -0.07
C GLY A 419 -6.98 -7.78 0.86
N PHE A 420 -6.59 -6.52 0.65
CA PHE A 420 -7.07 -5.39 1.47
C PHE A 420 -8.55 -5.08 1.23
N ASN A 421 -9.03 -5.32 0.00
CA ASN A 421 -10.43 -5.18 -0.35
C ASN A 421 -11.21 -6.50 -0.16
N LYS A 422 -12.53 -6.42 -0.09
CA LYS A 422 -13.43 -7.57 0.18
C LYS A 422 -13.87 -8.31 -1.09
N MET A 423 -13.20 -8.06 -2.21
CA MET A 423 -13.47 -8.72 -3.47
C MET A 423 -12.79 -10.08 -3.52
N SER A 424 -13.48 -11.06 -4.07
CA SER A 424 -12.95 -12.41 -4.29
C SER A 424 -13.82 -13.12 -5.31
N ALA A 425 -13.22 -13.94 -6.17
CA ALA A 425 -13.97 -14.80 -7.07
C ALA A 425 -14.81 -15.81 -6.26
N ARG A 426 -16.13 -15.77 -6.42
CA ARG A 426 -17.04 -16.73 -5.78
C ARG A 426 -17.33 -17.90 -6.72
N GLY A 427 -16.40 -18.85 -6.75
CA GLY A 427 -16.53 -20.13 -7.44
C GLY A 427 -16.17 -20.08 -8.92
N PHE A 428 -15.98 -21.28 -9.48
CA PHE A 428 -15.75 -21.58 -10.90
C PHE A 428 -16.73 -22.64 -11.37
#